data_AF-A0A6M3K7M1-F1
#
_entry.id   AF-A0A6M3K7M1-F1
#
_cell.length_a   1.000
_cell.length_b   1.000
_cell.length_c   1.000
_cell.angle_alpha   90.00
_cell.angle_beta   90.00
_cell.angle_gamma   90.00
#
_symmetry.space_group_name_H-M   'P 1'
#
loop_
_entity.id
_entity.type
_entity.pdbx_description
1 polymer ?
#
loop_
_entity_poly.entity_id
_entity_poly.type
_entity_poly.pdbx_seq_one_letter_code
_entity_poly.pdbx_strand_id
1 'polypeptide(L)'
;MSISKTELINKSLTLVGANPITNIDDDTNNARIVSRVYESALRSILSECSWNFACKRRLLTLSADTLEWYYTNDSETYLYTIPTDCIRIFGTNDDDAVWRVEGDYIISDTTGLGIRYVYYLDNPTKYSSSFLEALSDKLCSDIAFMILNSKSVAESLLEKYHKVSLPKAMAENAQVGVHQYLKDDAWVNAKDQNGSLDS
;
A
#
# COMPACT_ATOMS: atom_id res chain seq x y z
N MET A 1 -23.51 -3.51 -4.02
CA MET A 1 -23.28 -4.77 -4.77
C MET A 1 -21.94 -5.33 -4.31
N SER A 2 -21.93 -6.53 -3.74
CA SER A 2 -20.69 -7.23 -3.41
C SER A 2 -20.11 -7.81 -4.70
N ILE A 3 -18.94 -7.33 -5.13
CA ILE A 3 -18.22 -7.99 -6.22
C ILE A 3 -17.45 -9.16 -5.62
N SER A 4 -17.49 -10.31 -6.28
CA SER A 4 -16.68 -11.48 -5.92
C SER A 4 -15.29 -11.39 -6.55
N LYS A 5 -14.33 -12.13 -5.99
CA LYS A 5 -12.98 -12.24 -6.55
C LYS A 5 -13.01 -12.77 -7.98
N THR A 6 -13.84 -13.77 -8.24
CA THR A 6 -14.00 -14.37 -9.57
C THR A 6 -14.57 -13.36 -10.58
N GLU A 7 -15.54 -12.53 -10.20
CA GLU A 7 -16.09 -11.50 -11.09
C GLU A 7 -15.04 -10.44 -11.45
N LEU A 8 -14.22 -10.01 -10.49
CA LEU A 8 -13.10 -9.09 -10.75
C LEU A 8 -12.11 -9.70 -11.75
N ILE A 9 -11.74 -10.97 -11.56
CA ILE A 9 -10.83 -11.68 -12.45
C ILE A 9 -11.43 -11.84 -13.85
N ASN A 10 -12.71 -12.22 -13.93
CA ASN A 10 -13.40 -12.38 -15.20
C ASN A 10 -13.51 -11.05 -15.96
N LYS A 11 -13.63 -9.93 -15.25
CA LYS A 11 -13.55 -8.60 -15.87
C LYS A 11 -12.18 -8.38 -16.54
N SER A 12 -11.08 -8.68 -15.85
CA SER A 12 -9.72 -8.60 -16.42
C SER A 12 -9.52 -9.56 -17.60
N LEU A 13 -9.95 -10.82 -17.48
CA LEU A 13 -9.85 -11.81 -18.55
C LEU A 13 -10.60 -11.37 -19.81
N THR A 14 -11.81 -10.83 -19.64
CA THR A 14 -12.63 -10.33 -20.75
C THR A 14 -11.95 -9.16 -21.46
N LEU A 15 -11.29 -8.26 -20.72
CA LEU A 15 -10.55 -7.14 -21.31
C LEU A 15 -9.36 -7.59 -22.16
N VAL A 16 -8.74 -8.72 -21.80
CA VAL A 16 -7.64 -9.34 -22.58
C VAL A 16 -8.19 -10.22 -23.71
N GLY A 17 -9.50 -10.50 -23.76
CA GLY A 17 -10.12 -11.38 -24.76
C GLY A 17 -10.00 -12.88 -24.43
N ALA A 18 -9.72 -13.22 -23.17
CA ALA A 18 -9.71 -14.59 -22.68
C ALA A 18 -11.10 -15.03 -22.20
N ASN A 19 -11.33 -16.35 -22.25
CA ASN A 19 -12.55 -16.94 -21.72
C ASN A 19 -12.62 -16.80 -20.18
N PRO A 20 -13.81 -16.50 -19.63
CA PRO A 20 -14.00 -16.40 -18.19
C PRO A 20 -13.83 -17.76 -17.50
N ILE A 21 -13.54 -17.71 -16.21
CA ILE A 21 -13.40 -18.87 -15.32
C ILE A 21 -14.59 -18.96 -14.36
N THR A 22 -14.89 -20.16 -13.87
CA THR A 22 -15.94 -20.38 -12.87
C THR A 22 -15.39 -20.21 -11.46
N ASN A 23 -14.18 -20.72 -11.20
CA ASN A 23 -13.46 -20.53 -9.95
C ASN A 23 -11.96 -20.25 -10.21
N ILE A 24 -11.34 -19.49 -9.32
CA ILE A 24 -9.90 -19.21 -9.34
C ILE A 24 -9.08 -20.47 -9.04
N ASP A 25 -9.65 -21.43 -8.31
CA ASP A 25 -9.01 -22.70 -7.95
C ASP A 25 -9.20 -23.80 -9.01
N ASP A 26 -9.89 -23.50 -10.12
CA ASP A 26 -10.10 -24.47 -11.19
C ASP A 26 -8.80 -24.83 -11.91
N ASP A 27 -8.74 -26.05 -12.44
CA ASP A 27 -7.55 -26.54 -13.14
C ASP A 27 -7.41 -26.09 -14.60
N THR A 28 -7.99 -24.93 -14.94
CA THR A 28 -7.91 -24.36 -16.28
C THR A 28 -6.64 -23.53 -16.43
N ASN A 29 -6.15 -23.40 -17.68
CA ASN A 29 -4.95 -22.60 -17.94
C ASN A 29 -5.12 -21.15 -17.45
N ASN A 30 -6.26 -20.51 -17.75
CA ASN A 30 -6.54 -19.14 -17.34
C ASN A 30 -6.58 -18.98 -15.81
N ALA A 31 -7.21 -19.92 -15.09
CA ALA A 31 -7.26 -19.88 -13.62
C ALA A 31 -5.86 -20.00 -13.01
N ARG A 32 -5.03 -20.93 -13.50
CA ARG A 32 -3.62 -21.09 -13.07
C ARG A 32 -2.76 -19.86 -13.35
N ILE A 33 -2.97 -19.17 -14.47
CA ILE A 33 -2.24 -17.95 -14.81
C ILE A 33 -2.62 -16.84 -13.83
N VAL A 34 -3.93 -16.60 -13.64
CA VAL A 34 -4.39 -15.49 -12.80
C VAL A 34 -4.07 -15.74 -11.32
N SER A 35 -4.21 -16.97 -10.82
CA SER A 35 -3.94 -17.30 -9.42
C SER A 35 -2.50 -17.01 -9.02
N ARG A 36 -1.54 -17.21 -9.93
CA ARG A 36 -0.12 -16.89 -9.71
C ARG A 36 0.17 -15.40 -9.61
N VAL A 37 -0.62 -14.56 -10.29
CA VAL A 37 -0.38 -13.13 -10.43
C VAL A 37 -1.22 -12.31 -9.45
N TYR A 38 -2.37 -12.84 -9.03
CA TYR A 38 -3.37 -12.10 -8.27
C TYR A 38 -2.80 -11.50 -6.98
N GLU A 39 -2.12 -12.31 -6.17
CA GLU A 39 -1.56 -11.86 -4.91
C GLU A 39 -0.48 -10.79 -5.12
N SER A 40 0.42 -10.98 -6.09
CA SER A 40 1.47 -9.98 -6.38
C SER A 40 0.88 -8.66 -6.90
N ALA A 41 -0.15 -8.72 -7.75
CA ALA A 41 -0.81 -7.53 -8.27
C ALA A 41 -1.54 -6.76 -7.16
N LEU A 42 -2.23 -7.48 -6.27
CA LEU A 42 -2.93 -6.89 -5.13
C LEU A 42 -1.95 -6.25 -4.14
N ARG A 43 -0.86 -6.95 -3.78
CA ARG A 43 0.19 -6.39 -2.91
C ARG A 43 0.84 -5.16 -3.52
N SER A 44 1.12 -5.19 -4.83
CA SER A 44 1.71 -4.06 -5.56
C SER A 44 0.82 -2.83 -5.47
N ILE A 45 -0.46 -2.90 -5.87
CA ILE A 45 -1.35 -1.73 -5.82
C ILE A 45 -1.59 -1.24 -4.38
N LEU A 46 -1.67 -2.15 -3.40
CA LEU A 46 -1.82 -1.78 -1.99
C LEU A 46 -0.59 -1.02 -1.46
N SER A 47 0.59 -1.23 -2.03
CA SER A 47 1.82 -0.53 -1.64
C SER A 47 1.94 0.89 -2.19
N GLU A 48 1.15 1.26 -3.22
CA GLU A 48 1.25 2.55 -3.92
C GLU A 48 0.71 3.73 -3.11
N CYS A 49 -0.29 3.49 -2.25
CA CYS A 49 -0.99 4.56 -1.52
C CYS A 49 -1.50 4.07 -0.17
N SER A 50 -1.71 5.00 0.76
CA SER A 50 -2.39 4.73 2.03
C SER A 50 -3.91 4.58 1.79
N TRP A 51 -4.32 3.41 1.30
CA TRP A 51 -5.73 3.11 1.03
C TRP A 51 -6.54 3.08 2.32
N ASN A 52 -7.53 3.97 2.45
CA ASN A 52 -8.29 4.13 3.70
C ASN A 52 -8.97 2.84 4.16
N PHE A 53 -9.47 2.03 3.23
CA PHE A 53 -10.12 0.74 3.53
C PHE A 53 -9.15 -0.35 3.99
N ALA A 54 -7.86 -0.24 3.65
CA ALA A 54 -6.81 -1.19 3.96
C ALA A 54 -5.78 -0.61 4.96
N CYS A 55 -6.12 0.47 5.66
CA CYS A 55 -5.28 1.06 6.71
C CYS A 55 -5.63 0.51 8.09
N LYS A 56 -4.61 0.18 8.88
CA LYS A 56 -4.72 -0.17 10.31
C LYS A 56 -3.76 0.67 11.14
N ARG A 57 -4.08 0.83 12.43
CA ARG A 57 -3.19 1.37 13.45
C ARG A 57 -2.83 0.27 14.45
N ARG A 58 -1.58 0.18 14.84
CA ARG A 58 -1.11 -0.79 15.85
C ARG A 58 0.03 -0.19 16.66
N LEU A 59 -0.03 -0.36 17.98
CA LEU A 59 1.13 -0.17 18.86
C LEU A 59 2.06 -1.35 18.67
N LEU A 60 3.33 -1.06 18.38
CA LEU A 60 4.32 -2.09 18.14
C LEU A 60 4.77 -2.75 19.45
N THR A 61 5.14 -4.02 19.34
CA THR A 61 5.70 -4.79 20.45
C THR A 61 7.22 -4.68 20.39
N LEU A 62 7.85 -4.35 21.52
CA LEU A 62 9.31 -4.38 21.61
C LEU A 62 9.82 -5.81 21.39
N SER A 63 10.86 -5.94 20.57
CA SER A 63 11.62 -7.17 20.47
C SER A 63 12.61 -7.27 21.63
N ALA A 64 12.88 -8.50 22.06
CA ALA A 64 13.97 -8.81 22.98
C ALA A 64 15.32 -8.98 22.25
N ASP A 65 15.30 -9.02 20.92
CA ASP A 65 16.50 -9.12 20.09
C ASP A 65 17.31 -7.82 20.14
N THR A 66 18.62 -7.95 19.92
CA THR A 66 19.56 -6.83 19.94
C THR A 66 20.29 -6.73 18.62
N LEU A 67 20.57 -5.50 18.17
CA LEU A 67 21.43 -5.28 17.01
C LEU A 67 22.88 -5.64 17.38
N GLU A 68 23.65 -6.15 16.41
CA GLU A 68 25.07 -6.42 16.62
C GLU A 68 25.88 -5.14 16.84
N TRP A 69 25.44 -4.04 16.23
CA TRP A 69 26.01 -2.71 16.40
C TRP A 69 24.93 -1.65 16.14
N TYR A 70 25.14 -0.45 16.69
CA TYR A 70 24.26 0.71 16.56
C TYR A 70 25.03 1.84 15.91
N TYR A 71 24.38 2.66 15.09
CA TYR A 71 24.98 3.92 14.69
C TYR A 71 25.09 4.85 15.90
N THR A 72 26.15 5.65 15.95
CA THR A 72 26.50 6.52 17.11
C THR A 72 25.49 7.63 17.43
N ASN A 73 24.50 7.84 16.59
CA ASN A 73 23.37 8.72 16.83
C ASN A 73 22.35 8.00 17.72
N ASP A 74 21.99 8.61 18.85
CA ASP A 74 21.04 8.11 19.88
C ASP A 74 19.62 7.74 19.37
N SER A 75 19.41 7.76 18.06
CA SER A 75 18.16 7.48 17.38
C SER A 75 17.80 5.98 17.25
N GLU A 76 18.53 5.08 17.92
CA GLU A 76 18.46 3.61 17.68
C GLU A 76 18.24 2.82 18.97
N THR A 77 17.41 3.35 19.85
CA THR A 77 17.29 2.83 21.22
C THR A 77 16.39 1.59 21.33
N TYR A 78 15.34 1.51 20.51
CA TYR A 78 14.29 0.49 20.63
C TYR A 78 14.10 -0.30 19.33
N LEU A 79 13.99 -1.62 19.48
CA LEU A 79 13.72 -2.55 18.40
C LEU A 79 12.27 -3.04 18.51
N TYR A 80 11.54 -3.00 17.40
CA TYR A 80 10.13 -3.39 17.32
C TYR A 80 9.91 -4.45 16.23
N THR A 81 8.98 -5.37 16.45
CA THR A 81 8.61 -6.37 15.44
C THR A 81 7.60 -5.83 14.43
N ILE A 82 7.83 -6.03 13.13
CA ILE A 82 6.89 -5.65 12.08
C ILE A 82 5.69 -6.63 12.05
N PRO A 83 4.45 -6.15 11.94
CA PRO A 83 3.30 -7.02 11.70
C PRO A 83 3.42 -7.81 10.39
N THR A 84 3.16 -9.12 10.43
CA THR A 84 3.28 -10.00 9.24
C THR A 84 2.34 -9.65 8.09
N ASP A 85 1.23 -8.94 8.38
CA ASP A 85 0.28 -8.46 7.37
C ASP A 85 0.63 -7.07 6.81
N CYS A 86 1.71 -6.44 7.29
CA CYS A 86 2.13 -5.10 6.87
C CYS A 86 2.70 -5.10 5.44
N ILE A 87 2.13 -4.26 4.57
CA ILE A 87 2.65 -4.01 3.22
C ILE A 87 3.54 -2.77 3.22
N ARG A 88 3.06 -1.68 3.82
CA ARG A 88 3.78 -0.41 3.84
C ARG A 88 3.31 0.46 5.00
N ILE A 89 4.27 1.10 5.67
CA ILE A 89 4.03 2.05 6.76
C ILE A 89 3.90 3.45 6.16
N PHE A 90 2.91 4.21 6.61
CA PHE A 90 2.59 5.55 6.10
C PHE A 90 2.65 6.63 7.17
N GLY A 91 2.76 6.26 8.45
CA GLY A 91 2.94 7.23 9.51
C GLY A 91 3.07 6.56 10.86
N THR A 92 3.46 7.35 11.84
CA THR A 92 3.64 6.97 13.24
C THR A 92 2.61 7.69 14.11
N ASN A 93 2.52 7.33 15.38
CA ASN A 93 1.72 8.05 16.39
C ASN A 93 2.41 9.32 16.87
N ASP A 94 3.74 9.33 16.84
CA ASP A 94 4.62 10.44 17.14
C ASP A 94 5.26 10.90 15.83
N ASP A 95 4.97 12.14 15.43
CA ASP A 95 5.45 12.72 14.17
C ASP A 95 6.94 13.06 14.25
N ASP A 96 7.49 13.22 15.46
CA ASP A 96 8.90 13.54 15.71
C ASP A 96 9.77 12.28 15.88
N ALA A 97 9.15 11.09 15.95
CA ALA A 97 9.87 9.84 16.14
C ALA A 97 10.76 9.51 14.94
N VAL A 98 12.05 9.26 15.20
CA VAL A 98 12.98 8.77 14.20
C VAL A 98 12.85 7.25 14.14
N TRP A 99 12.58 6.72 12.94
CA TRP A 99 12.45 5.29 12.75
C TRP A 99 12.99 4.84 11.40
N ARG A 100 13.40 3.58 11.34
CA ARG A 100 13.77 2.90 10.09
C ARG A 100 13.34 1.43 10.13
N VAL A 101 13.15 0.86 8.94
CA VAL A 101 12.84 -0.56 8.76
C VAL A 101 14.10 -1.28 8.31
N GLU A 102 14.46 -2.35 9.02
CA GLU A 102 15.56 -3.25 8.69
C GLU A 102 15.10 -4.70 8.84
N GLY A 103 15.07 -5.44 7.72
CA GLY A 103 14.54 -6.81 7.70
C GLY A 103 13.12 -6.87 8.25
N ASP A 104 12.95 -7.66 9.31
CA ASP A 104 11.66 -7.87 9.98
C ASP A 104 11.42 -6.92 11.18
N TYR A 105 12.31 -5.95 11.39
CA TYR A 105 12.28 -5.06 12.54
C TYR A 105 12.15 -3.58 12.16
N ILE A 106 11.57 -2.80 13.08
CA ILE A 106 11.59 -1.34 13.07
C ILE A 106 12.50 -0.89 14.22
N ILE A 107 13.50 -0.08 13.89
CA ILE A 107 14.39 0.54 14.86
C ILE A 107 13.90 1.96 15.05
N SER A 108 13.76 2.40 16.30
CA SER A 108 13.30 3.75 16.63
C SER A 108 13.87 4.26 17.94
N ASP A 109 13.83 5.57 18.13
CA ASP A 109 14.24 6.30 19.33
C ASP A 109 13.13 6.46 20.36
N THR A 110 11.87 6.33 19.96
CA THR A 110 10.71 6.52 20.82
C THR A 110 10.22 5.20 21.42
N THR A 111 9.93 5.22 22.72
CA THR A 111 9.25 4.11 23.44
C THR A 111 7.74 4.13 23.15
N GLY A 112 7.15 2.95 22.90
CA GLY A 112 5.73 2.83 22.62
C GLY A 112 5.33 3.28 21.20
N LEU A 113 6.21 3.05 20.21
CA LEU A 113 5.96 3.43 18.83
C LEU A 113 4.68 2.77 18.30
N GLY A 114 3.76 3.61 17.82
CA GLY A 114 2.57 3.20 17.10
C GLY A 114 2.71 3.51 15.63
N ILE A 115 2.29 2.59 14.78
CA ILE A 115 2.34 2.77 13.33
C ILE A 115 0.94 2.79 12.73
N ARG A 116 0.81 3.55 11.64
CA ARG A 116 -0.27 3.44 10.67
C ARG A 116 0.29 2.84 9.40
N TYR A 117 -0.28 1.72 8.98
CA TYR A 117 0.21 0.96 7.85
C TYR A 117 -0.94 0.40 7.01
N VAL A 118 -0.65 0.13 5.74
CA VAL A 118 -1.52 -0.64 4.87
C VAL A 118 -1.25 -2.12 5.10
N TYR A 119 -2.31 -2.89 5.34
CA TYR A 119 -2.24 -4.33 5.51
C TYR A 119 -2.73 -5.08 4.27
N TYR A 120 -2.33 -6.34 4.13
CA TYR A 120 -2.86 -7.21 3.09
C TYR A 120 -4.33 -7.52 3.35
N LEU A 121 -5.20 -6.91 2.55
CA LEU A 121 -6.64 -7.13 2.58
C LEU A 121 -7.06 -7.79 1.27
N ASP A 122 -7.35 -9.08 1.29
CA ASP A 122 -7.89 -9.84 0.17
C ASP A 122 -9.41 -9.99 0.31
N ASN A 123 -10.12 -8.87 0.17
CA ASN A 123 -11.58 -8.86 0.22
C ASN A 123 -12.17 -7.81 -0.75
N PRO A 124 -12.58 -8.24 -1.95
CA PRO A 124 -13.12 -7.35 -2.98
C PRO A 124 -14.36 -6.55 -2.56
N THR A 125 -15.11 -7.01 -1.55
CA THR A 125 -16.30 -6.30 -1.06
C THR A 125 -15.98 -5.02 -0.29
N LYS A 126 -14.73 -4.84 0.15
CA LYS A 126 -14.26 -3.68 0.92
C LYS A 126 -13.61 -2.61 0.06
N TYR A 127 -13.31 -2.92 -1.20
CA TYR A 127 -12.61 -2.00 -2.08
C TYR A 127 -13.55 -0.94 -2.63
N SER A 128 -13.02 0.26 -2.88
CA SER A 128 -13.75 1.30 -3.62
C SER A 128 -13.89 0.94 -5.10
N SER A 129 -14.86 1.55 -5.78
CA SER A 129 -15.11 1.31 -7.21
C SER A 129 -13.89 1.65 -8.07
N SER A 130 -13.22 2.78 -7.80
CA SER A 130 -12.03 3.16 -8.57
C SER A 130 -10.83 2.26 -8.28
N PHE A 131 -10.69 1.73 -7.05
CA PHE A 131 -9.66 0.74 -6.76
C PHE A 131 -9.91 -0.58 -7.50
N LEU A 132 -11.17 -1.03 -7.58
CA LEU A 132 -11.53 -2.23 -8.35
C LEU A 132 -11.20 -2.07 -9.84
N GLU A 133 -11.43 -0.90 -10.43
CA GLU A 133 -11.03 -0.59 -11.80
C GLU A 133 -9.50 -0.64 -11.97
N ALA A 134 -8.76 0.00 -11.06
CA ALA A 134 -7.30 0.02 -11.10
C ALA A 134 -6.69 -1.38 -10.90
N LEU A 135 -7.21 -2.19 -9.98
CA LEU A 135 -6.78 -3.58 -9.78
C LEU A 135 -7.12 -4.44 -11.00
N SER A 136 -8.28 -4.24 -11.62
CA SER A 136 -8.67 -4.92 -12.86
C SER A 136 -7.70 -4.62 -14.00
N ASP A 137 -7.31 -3.36 -14.18
CA ASP A 137 -6.35 -2.94 -15.22
C ASP A 137 -4.93 -3.44 -14.91
N LYS A 138 -4.52 -3.45 -13.63
CA LYS A 138 -3.22 -4.01 -13.20
C LYS A 138 -3.15 -5.51 -13.53
N LEU A 139 -4.15 -6.28 -13.11
CA LEU A 139 -4.26 -7.70 -13.44
C LEU A 139 -4.25 -7.93 -14.96
N CYS A 140 -5.00 -7.11 -15.71
CA CYS A 140 -5.05 -7.15 -17.17
C CYS A 140 -3.64 -6.99 -17.78
N SER A 141 -2.86 -6.00 -17.33
CA SER A 141 -1.48 -5.80 -17.80
C SER A 141 -0.55 -6.97 -17.48
N ASP A 142 -0.64 -7.53 -16.28
CA ASP A 142 0.25 -8.60 -15.84
C ASP A 142 -0.06 -9.94 -16.56
N ILE A 143 -1.33 -10.21 -16.90
CA ILE A 143 -1.72 -11.44 -17.63
C ILE A 143 -1.67 -11.29 -19.15
N ALA A 144 -1.69 -10.06 -19.69
CA ALA A 144 -1.77 -9.82 -21.12
C ALA A 144 -0.66 -10.50 -21.92
N PHE A 145 0.59 -10.46 -21.43
CA PHE A 145 1.71 -11.12 -22.11
C PHE A 145 1.53 -12.65 -22.16
N MET A 146 1.09 -13.26 -21.07
CA MET A 146 0.90 -14.72 -20.97
C MET A 146 -0.25 -15.24 -21.85
N ILE A 147 -1.28 -14.43 -22.07
CA ILE A 147 -2.48 -14.82 -22.83
C ILE A 147 -2.35 -14.46 -24.31
N LEU A 148 -1.95 -13.23 -24.63
CA LEU A 148 -1.93 -12.69 -25.99
C LEU A 148 -0.58 -12.85 -26.70
N ASN A 149 0.47 -13.19 -25.96
CA ASN A 149 1.85 -13.24 -26.47
C ASN A 149 2.28 -11.93 -27.17
N SER A 150 1.72 -10.80 -26.73
CA SER A 150 1.96 -9.48 -27.32
C SER A 150 2.48 -8.52 -26.27
N LYS A 151 3.76 -8.16 -26.39
CA LYS A 151 4.43 -7.22 -25.49
C LYS A 151 3.84 -5.80 -25.60
N SER A 152 3.49 -5.36 -26.81
CA SER A 152 2.96 -4.02 -27.03
C SER A 152 1.61 -3.79 -26.35
N VAL A 153 0.74 -4.81 -26.33
CA VAL A 153 -0.55 -4.73 -25.63
C VAL A 153 -0.34 -4.71 -24.11
N ALA A 154 0.56 -5.54 -23.59
CA ALA A 154 0.89 -5.55 -22.17
C ALA A 154 1.45 -4.19 -21.71
N GLU A 155 2.36 -3.58 -22.47
CA GLU A 155 2.91 -2.25 -22.19
C GLU A 155 1.83 -1.15 -22.24
N SER A 156 0.96 -1.17 -23.24
CA SER A 156 -0.14 -0.19 -23.35
C SER A 156 -1.13 -0.29 -22.18
N LEU A 157 -1.44 -1.50 -21.71
CA LEU A 157 -2.30 -1.70 -20.54
C LEU A 157 -1.63 -1.25 -19.24
N LEU A 158 -0.33 -1.51 -19.09
CA LEU A 158 0.46 -1.03 -17.96
C LEU A 158 0.53 0.51 -17.96
N GLU A 159 0.70 1.12 -19.12
CA GLU A 159 0.68 2.58 -19.28
C GLU A 159 -0.69 3.16 -18.89
N LYS A 160 -1.80 2.54 -19.33
CA LYS A 160 -3.16 2.92 -18.93
C LYS A 160 -3.33 2.85 -17.41
N TYR A 161 -2.86 1.77 -16.79
CA TYR A 161 -2.91 1.60 -15.33
C TYR A 161 -2.20 2.76 -14.61
N HIS A 162 -0.95 3.07 -14.99
CA HIS A 162 -0.17 4.13 -14.34
C HIS A 162 -0.67 5.55 -14.64
N LYS A 163 -1.17 5.82 -15.84
CA LYS A 163 -1.57 7.18 -16.25
C LYS A 163 -3.02 7.54 -15.93
N VAL A 164 -3.91 6.55 -15.83
CA VAL A 164 -5.35 6.79 -15.73
C VAL A 164 -5.92 6.17 -14.46
N SER A 165 -5.83 4.85 -14.33
CA SER A 165 -6.60 4.12 -13.33
C SER A 165 -6.05 4.29 -11.92
N LEU A 166 -4.72 4.20 -11.74
CA LEU A 166 -4.07 4.42 -10.45
C LEU A 166 -4.24 5.87 -9.96
N PRO A 167 -3.94 6.93 -10.75
CA PRO A 167 -4.14 8.31 -10.30
C PRO A 167 -5.59 8.63 -9.95
N LYS A 168 -6.56 8.12 -10.74
CA LYS A 168 -7.99 8.27 -10.43
C LYS A 168 -8.34 7.64 -9.08
N ALA A 169 -7.89 6.41 -8.85
CA ALA A 169 -8.15 5.71 -7.59
C ALA A 169 -7.49 6.40 -6.38
N MET A 170 -6.27 6.91 -6.54
CA MET A 170 -5.57 7.68 -5.51
C MET A 170 -6.28 9.01 -5.21
N ALA A 171 -6.75 9.72 -6.24
CA ALA A 171 -7.49 10.97 -6.08
C ALA A 171 -8.81 10.75 -5.33
N GLU A 172 -9.56 9.70 -5.65
CA GLU A 172 -10.78 9.34 -4.92
C GLU A 172 -10.46 8.97 -3.47
N ASN A 173 -9.42 8.15 -3.23
CA ASN A 173 -9.00 7.81 -1.88
C ASN A 173 -8.61 9.04 -1.06
N ALA A 174 -7.91 10.01 -1.66
CA ALA A 174 -7.51 11.25 -1.00
C ALA A 174 -8.70 12.16 -0.65
N GLN A 175 -9.79 12.12 -1.43
CA GLN A 175 -11.02 12.87 -1.12
C GLN A 175 -11.80 12.26 0.05
N VAL A 176 -11.65 10.96 0.29
CA VAL A 176 -12.35 10.23 1.36
C VAL A 176 -11.51 10.29 2.64
N GLY A 177 -11.51 11.45 3.30
CA GLY A 177 -10.82 11.65 4.58
C GLY A 177 -10.48 13.11 4.80
N VAL A 178 -10.81 13.64 5.98
CA VAL A 178 -10.45 15.02 6.35
C VAL A 178 -8.93 15.15 6.37
N HIS A 179 -8.40 16.27 5.86
CA HIS A 179 -6.98 16.61 5.89
C HIS A 179 -6.44 16.42 7.30
N GLN A 180 -5.44 15.56 7.47
CA GLN A 180 -4.68 15.53 8.71
C GLN A 180 -3.89 16.81 8.76
N TYR A 181 -4.07 17.57 9.84
CA TYR A 181 -3.40 18.84 10.05
C TYR A 181 -1.91 18.65 9.80
N LEU A 182 -1.39 19.23 8.72
CA LEU A 182 0.04 19.50 8.65
C LEU A 182 0.32 20.44 9.82
N LYS A 183 1.15 20.00 10.74
CA LYS A 183 1.68 20.85 11.78
C LYS A 183 2.59 21.85 11.06
N ASP A 184 2.05 23.01 10.70
CA ASP A 184 2.80 24.11 10.09
C ASP A 184 3.71 24.74 11.16
N ASP A 185 4.76 24.03 11.56
CA ASP A 185 5.75 24.51 12.54
C ASP A 185 6.52 25.75 12.02
N ALA A 186 6.44 26.03 10.71
CA ALA A 186 7.00 27.22 10.09
C ALA A 186 6.33 28.53 10.56
N TRP A 187 5.02 28.51 10.86
CA TRP A 187 4.30 29.70 11.35
C TRP A 187 4.44 29.92 12.86
N VAL A 188 4.59 28.83 13.62
CA VAL A 188 4.77 28.89 15.09
C VAL A 188 6.18 29.37 15.43
N ASN A 189 7.21 28.80 14.79
CA ASN A 189 8.61 29.20 15.02
C ASN A 189 8.92 30.62 14.53
N ALA A 190 8.20 31.13 13.52
CA ALA A 190 8.35 32.51 13.05
C ALA A 190 7.84 33.56 14.05
N LYS A 191 6.90 33.20 14.93
CA LYS A 191 6.37 34.13 15.93
C LYS A 191 7.29 34.26 17.15
N ASP A 192 7.94 33.17 17.54
CA ASP A 192 8.85 33.14 18.70
C ASP A 192 10.18 33.85 18.40
N GLN A 193 10.65 33.87 17.15
CA GLN A 193 11.86 34.62 16.78
C GLN A 193 11.67 36.14 16.79
N ASN A 194 10.44 36.65 16.61
CA ASN A 194 10.19 38.09 16.54
C ASN A 194 9.97 38.76 17.91
N GLY A 195 9.94 37.97 19.00
CA GLY A 195 9.75 38.46 20.38
C GLY A 195 11.02 38.55 21.23
N SER A 196 12.19 38.20 20.69
CA SER A 196 13.45 38.10 21.44
C SER A 196 14.45 39.24 21.19
N LEU A 197 14.02 40.34 20.55
CA LEU A 197 14.88 41.48 20.21
C LEU A 197 14.65 42.75 21.05
N ASP A 198 13.81 42.71 22.09
CA ASP A 198 13.67 43.82 23.06
C ASP A 198 13.92 43.31 24.49
N SER A 199 15.18 43.30 24.91
CA SER A 199 15.65 43.33 26.32
C SER A 199 17.13 43.71 26.38
#